data_AF-A0A927GT00-F1
#
_entry.id   AF-A0A927GT00-F1
#
_cell.length_a   1.000
_cell.length_b   1.000
_cell.length_c   1.000
_cell.angle_alpha   90.00
_cell.angle_beta   90.00
_cell.angle_gamma   90.00
#
_symmetry.space_group_name_H-M   'P 1'
#
loop_
_entity.id
_entity.type
_entity.pdbx_description
1 polymer ?
#
loop_
_entity_poly.entity_id
_entity_poly.type
_entity_poly.pdbx_seq_one_letter_code
_entity_poly.pdbx_strand_id
1 'polypeptide(L)'
;MAGKLNVLEIKKKLNDFSKEELVELVAESVRISKDTRAYVLFRLEGEAGLLEWVAEAKAQIDKEFNPTRGYPKLRPAIVKKTFTEINRLGKGTTWPLEIMIFFCETASAYIHDEGDIFENMGDFFTDTFEKIIRLLNKEKSPDRFNSFQTRLETIVKKPNCHCWGIQDSLIGSYTELKWVDEDEFVKSLNVSS
;
A
#
# COMPACT_ATOMS: atom_id res chain seq x y z
N MET A 1 11.17 20.00 -34.93
CA MET A 1 10.50 19.09 -33.99
C MET A 1 9.86 19.94 -32.91
N ALA A 2 8.53 19.92 -32.76
CA ALA A 2 7.88 20.66 -31.68
C ALA A 2 8.33 20.05 -30.34
N GLY A 3 8.98 20.87 -29.51
CA GLY A 3 9.40 20.45 -28.18
C GLY A 3 8.20 19.99 -27.35
N LYS A 4 8.38 18.95 -26.55
CA LYS A 4 7.35 18.46 -25.64
C LYS A 4 6.96 19.60 -24.68
N LEU A 5 5.68 19.99 -24.70
CA LEU A 5 5.18 21.04 -23.82
C LEU A 5 5.41 20.65 -22.36
N ASN A 6 5.98 21.56 -21.57
CA ASN A 6 6.13 21.39 -20.14
C ASN A 6 4.85 21.82 -19.40
N VAL A 7 4.74 21.50 -18.10
CA VAL A 7 3.53 21.79 -17.30
C VAL A 7 3.18 23.28 -17.28
N LEU A 8 4.18 24.16 -17.31
CA LEU A 8 4.00 25.60 -17.25
C LEU A 8 3.44 26.14 -18.57
N GLU A 9 3.90 25.61 -19.69
CA GLU A 9 3.37 25.91 -21.04
C GLU A 9 1.96 25.36 -21.24
N ILE A 10 1.68 24.16 -20.74
CA ILE A 10 0.32 23.59 -20.75
C ILE A 10 -0.63 24.51 -19.97
N LYS A 11 -0.26 24.91 -18.74
CA LYS A 11 -1.06 25.84 -17.92
C LYS A 11 -1.35 27.16 -18.64
N LYS A 12 -0.34 27.73 -19.31
CA LYS A 12 -0.54 28.97 -20.09
C LYS A 12 -1.58 28.78 -21.19
N LYS A 13 -1.50 27.69 -21.96
CA LYS A 13 -2.49 27.41 -23.02
C LYS A 13 -3.88 27.17 -22.47
N LEU A 14 -4.01 26.51 -21.31
CA LEU A 14 -5.31 26.25 -20.67
C LEU A 14 -6.01 27.54 -20.20
N ASN A 15 -5.29 28.65 -20.02
CA ASN A 15 -5.92 29.93 -19.65
C ASN A 15 -6.74 30.54 -20.81
N ASP A 16 -6.49 30.13 -22.04
CA ASP A 16 -7.23 30.60 -23.22
C ASP A 16 -8.52 29.78 -23.46
N PHE A 17 -8.72 28.69 -22.70
CA PHE A 17 -9.92 27.84 -22.82
C PHE A 17 -11.08 28.44 -22.01
N SER A 18 -12.28 28.32 -22.57
CA SER A 18 -13.53 28.52 -21.83
C SER A 18 -13.73 27.45 -20.75
N LYS A 19 -14.65 27.71 -19.83
CA LYS A 19 -15.01 26.74 -18.79
C LYS A 19 -15.53 25.44 -19.41
N GLU A 20 -16.35 25.54 -20.43
CA GLU A 20 -16.96 24.41 -21.14
C GLU A 20 -15.90 23.55 -21.81
N GLU A 21 -14.92 24.16 -22.48
CA GLU A 21 -13.81 23.43 -23.11
C GLU A 21 -12.89 22.77 -22.07
N LEU A 22 -12.66 23.42 -20.92
CA LEU A 22 -11.91 22.81 -19.82
C LEU A 22 -12.63 21.61 -19.22
N VAL A 23 -13.97 21.70 -19.05
CA VAL A 23 -14.78 20.58 -18.57
C VAL A 23 -14.72 19.41 -19.55
N GLU A 24 -14.86 19.64 -20.85
CA GLU A 24 -14.78 18.56 -21.84
C GLU A 24 -13.39 17.93 -21.88
N LEU A 25 -12.32 18.75 -21.84
CA LEU A 25 -10.94 18.25 -21.81
C LEU A 25 -10.69 17.33 -20.60
N VAL A 26 -11.20 17.70 -19.42
CA VAL A 26 -11.11 16.85 -18.23
C VAL A 26 -11.94 15.57 -18.41
N ALA A 27 -13.16 15.68 -18.94
CA ALA A 27 -14.03 14.53 -19.18
C ALA A 27 -13.39 13.52 -20.15
N GLU A 28 -12.81 13.99 -21.25
CA GLU A 28 -12.04 13.16 -22.19
C GLU A 28 -10.82 12.53 -21.52
N SER A 29 -10.07 13.31 -20.73
CA SER A 29 -8.88 12.81 -20.03
C SER A 29 -9.23 11.68 -19.03
N VAL A 30 -10.38 11.77 -18.37
CA VAL A 30 -10.93 10.75 -17.47
C VAL A 30 -11.36 9.48 -18.24
N ARG A 31 -11.82 9.61 -19.48
CA ARG A 31 -12.18 8.46 -20.34
C ARG A 31 -10.93 7.72 -20.83
N ILE A 32 -9.82 8.42 -21.02
CA ILE A 32 -8.57 7.86 -21.58
C ILE A 32 -7.73 7.14 -20.53
N SER A 33 -7.65 7.68 -19.31
CA SER A 33 -6.69 7.21 -18.29
C SER A 33 -7.37 6.87 -16.97
N LYS A 34 -7.19 5.62 -16.52
CA LYS A 34 -7.65 5.16 -15.21
C LYS A 34 -7.04 5.96 -14.05
N ASP A 35 -5.76 6.31 -14.14
CA ASP A 35 -5.09 7.11 -13.12
C ASP A 35 -5.62 8.54 -13.08
N THR A 36 -5.97 9.10 -14.24
CA THR A 36 -6.59 10.43 -14.32
C THR A 36 -8.01 10.37 -13.76
N ARG A 37 -8.78 9.33 -14.09
CA ARG A 37 -10.10 9.07 -13.52
C ARG A 37 -10.02 9.00 -11.99
N ALA A 38 -9.16 8.16 -11.42
CA ALA A 38 -9.01 8.04 -9.98
C ALA A 38 -8.60 9.36 -9.32
N TYR A 39 -7.67 10.10 -9.94
CA TYR A 39 -7.27 11.42 -9.44
C TYR A 39 -8.43 12.43 -9.44
N VAL A 40 -9.19 12.51 -10.53
CA VAL A 40 -10.32 13.45 -10.64
C VAL A 40 -11.45 13.06 -9.71
N LEU A 41 -11.83 11.78 -9.65
CA LEU A 41 -12.86 11.29 -8.73
C LEU A 41 -12.48 11.57 -7.28
N PHE A 42 -11.22 11.32 -6.88
CA PHE A 42 -10.76 11.67 -5.53
C PHE A 42 -10.91 13.17 -5.23
N ARG A 43 -10.64 14.03 -6.20
CA ARG A 43 -10.76 15.49 -6.03
C ARG A 43 -12.20 15.99 -5.97
N LEU A 44 -13.15 15.24 -6.54
CA LEU A 44 -14.57 15.61 -6.58
C LEU A 44 -15.38 14.94 -5.47
N GLU A 45 -15.07 13.70 -5.12
CA GLU A 45 -15.86 12.82 -4.25
C GLU A 45 -15.10 12.42 -2.97
N GLY A 46 -13.85 12.88 -2.80
CA GLY A 46 -12.99 12.48 -1.69
C GLY A 46 -12.59 11.01 -1.76
N GLU A 47 -12.38 10.38 -0.60
CA GLU A 47 -11.87 9.00 -0.51
C GLU A 47 -12.73 7.96 -1.25
N ALA A 48 -14.04 8.21 -1.40
CA ALA A 48 -14.94 7.33 -2.16
C ALA A 48 -14.50 7.17 -3.63
N GLY A 49 -13.92 8.23 -4.22
CA GLY A 49 -13.43 8.22 -5.59
C GLY A 49 -12.20 7.33 -5.84
N LEU A 50 -11.59 6.77 -4.77
CA LEU A 50 -10.46 5.85 -4.87
C LEU A 50 -10.83 4.38 -4.71
N LEU A 51 -12.08 4.06 -4.35
CA LEU A 51 -12.46 2.69 -3.98
C LEU A 51 -12.24 1.68 -5.11
N GLU A 52 -12.62 2.02 -6.34
CA GLU A 52 -12.41 1.17 -7.52
C GLU A 52 -10.90 0.93 -7.76
N TRP A 53 -10.10 2.00 -7.70
CA TRP A 53 -8.65 1.92 -7.88
C TRP A 53 -8.00 1.06 -6.80
N VAL A 54 -8.42 1.23 -5.53
CA VAL A 54 -7.92 0.45 -4.39
C VAL A 54 -8.25 -1.03 -4.55
N ALA A 55 -9.47 -1.36 -5.00
CA ALA A 55 -9.86 -2.74 -5.25
C ALA A 55 -9.00 -3.37 -6.36
N GLU A 56 -8.77 -2.65 -7.47
CA GLU A 56 -7.88 -3.10 -8.55
C GLU A 56 -6.44 -3.28 -8.07
N ALA A 57 -5.94 -2.34 -7.27
CA ALA A 57 -4.60 -2.38 -6.70
C ALA A 57 -4.39 -3.57 -5.76
N LYS A 58 -5.36 -3.85 -4.87
CA LYS A 58 -5.34 -5.03 -4.00
C LYS A 58 -5.35 -6.32 -4.83
N ALA A 59 -6.21 -6.41 -5.85
CA ALA A 59 -6.25 -7.55 -6.76
C ALA A 59 -4.94 -7.73 -7.54
N GLN A 60 -4.25 -6.64 -7.87
CA GLN A 60 -2.94 -6.70 -8.54
C GLN A 60 -1.84 -7.20 -7.61
N ILE A 61 -1.84 -6.75 -6.35
CA ILE A 61 -0.91 -7.26 -5.33
C ILE A 61 -1.16 -8.74 -5.09
N ASP A 62 -2.41 -9.14 -4.87
CA ASP A 62 -2.81 -10.53 -4.65
C ASP A 62 -2.31 -11.45 -5.77
N LYS A 63 -2.46 -11.04 -7.05
CA LYS A 63 -1.98 -11.82 -8.21
C LYS A 63 -0.47 -12.06 -8.26
N GLU A 64 0.35 -11.29 -7.53
CA GLU A 64 1.79 -11.58 -7.44
C GLU A 64 2.07 -12.83 -6.60
N PHE A 65 1.19 -13.12 -5.63
CA PHE A 65 1.26 -14.26 -4.71
C PHE A 65 0.32 -15.40 -5.13
N ASN A 66 -0.90 -15.07 -5.56
CA ASN A 66 -2.00 -15.99 -5.84
C ASN A 66 -2.49 -15.86 -7.30
N PRO A 67 -1.66 -16.20 -8.31
CA PRO A 67 -2.08 -16.10 -9.69
C PRO A 67 -3.14 -17.14 -10.02
N THR A 68 -4.15 -16.77 -10.82
CA THR A 68 -5.19 -17.71 -11.30
C THR A 68 -4.61 -18.89 -12.08
N ARG A 69 -3.43 -18.71 -12.71
CA ARG A 69 -2.75 -19.77 -13.46
C ARG A 69 -1.24 -19.56 -13.40
N GLY A 70 -0.50 -20.65 -13.23
CA GLY A 70 0.95 -20.66 -13.17
C GLY A 70 1.48 -20.41 -11.76
N TYR A 71 2.78 -20.14 -11.66
CA TYR A 71 3.46 -19.93 -10.39
C TYR A 71 3.39 -18.47 -9.94
N PRO A 72 3.40 -18.21 -8.61
CA PRO A 72 3.58 -16.90 -8.02
C PRO A 72 4.77 -16.18 -8.67
N LYS A 73 4.58 -14.89 -9.00
CA LYS A 73 5.61 -14.10 -9.66
C LYS A 73 6.49 -13.35 -8.68
N LEU A 74 5.91 -12.97 -7.53
CA LEU A 74 6.59 -12.34 -6.40
C LEU A 74 7.51 -11.19 -6.87
N ARG A 75 6.99 -10.24 -7.64
CA ARG A 75 7.79 -9.12 -8.19
C ARG A 75 7.66 -7.86 -7.34
N PRO A 76 8.68 -7.46 -6.54
CA PRO A 76 8.59 -6.26 -5.70
C PRO A 76 8.36 -4.99 -6.51
N ALA A 77 8.87 -4.92 -7.74
CA ALA A 77 8.71 -3.76 -8.63
C ALA A 77 7.23 -3.43 -8.92
N ILE A 78 6.37 -4.46 -9.02
CA ILE A 78 4.94 -4.26 -9.28
C ILE A 78 4.27 -3.65 -8.05
N VAL A 79 4.54 -4.18 -6.86
CA VAL A 79 4.00 -3.66 -5.60
C VAL A 79 4.52 -2.25 -5.31
N LYS A 80 5.82 -1.99 -5.51
CA LYS A 80 6.44 -0.66 -5.36
C LYS A 80 5.78 0.39 -6.27
N LYS A 81 5.39 0.01 -7.49
CA LYS A 81 4.66 0.87 -8.41
C LYS A 81 3.29 1.24 -7.83
N THR A 82 2.52 0.26 -7.35
CA THR A 82 1.23 0.47 -6.69
C THR A 82 1.36 1.40 -5.47
N PHE A 83 2.40 1.21 -4.64
CA PHE A 83 2.67 2.10 -3.50
C PHE A 83 2.96 3.54 -3.94
N THR A 84 3.73 3.72 -5.00
CA THR A 84 4.05 5.05 -5.54
C THR A 84 2.79 5.77 -6.02
N GLU A 85 1.91 5.05 -6.71
CA GLU A 85 0.66 5.59 -7.24
C GLU A 85 -0.31 5.96 -6.12
N ILE A 86 -0.55 5.09 -5.13
CA ILE A 86 -1.47 5.42 -4.03
C ILE A 86 -0.93 6.54 -3.14
N ASN A 87 0.38 6.64 -2.93
CA ASN A 87 0.98 7.76 -2.19
C ASN A 87 0.77 9.10 -2.92
N ARG A 88 0.66 9.09 -4.25
CA ARG A 88 0.35 10.27 -5.06
C ARG A 88 -1.15 10.59 -5.04
N LEU A 89 -2.00 9.59 -5.23
CA LEU A 89 -3.45 9.74 -5.37
C LEU A 89 -4.13 10.00 -4.01
N GLY A 90 -3.84 9.18 -3.00
CA GLY A 90 -4.45 9.22 -1.67
C GLY A 90 -3.60 9.94 -0.63
N LYS A 91 -2.78 10.92 -1.02
CA LYS A 91 -1.93 11.66 -0.07
C LYS A 91 -2.80 12.30 1.03
N GLY A 92 -2.48 12.02 2.29
CA GLY A 92 -3.22 12.52 3.45
C GLY A 92 -4.43 11.68 3.86
N THR A 93 -4.73 10.61 3.14
CA THR A 93 -5.80 9.63 3.47
C THR A 93 -5.23 8.41 4.19
N THR A 94 -6.09 7.45 4.56
CA THR A 94 -5.72 6.13 5.09
C THR A 94 -5.28 5.13 4.01
N TRP A 95 -5.63 5.36 2.74
CA TRP A 95 -5.40 4.39 1.68
C TRP A 95 -3.94 3.99 1.44
N PRO A 96 -2.93 4.88 1.51
CA PRO A 96 -1.55 4.45 1.36
C PRO A 96 -1.12 3.44 2.42
N LEU A 97 -1.56 3.65 3.67
CA LEU A 97 -1.27 2.74 4.78
C LEU A 97 -2.04 1.42 4.63
N GLU A 98 -3.32 1.50 4.27
CA GLU A 98 -4.19 0.34 4.01
C GLU A 98 -3.59 -0.59 2.94
N ILE A 99 -3.08 -0.04 1.84
CA ILE A 99 -2.47 -0.83 0.77
C ILE A 99 -1.16 -1.49 1.21
N MET A 100 -0.36 -0.81 2.04
CA MET A 100 0.86 -1.40 2.60
C MET A 100 0.55 -2.55 3.55
N ILE A 101 -0.45 -2.38 4.43
CA ILE A 101 -0.89 -3.43 5.36
C ILE A 101 -1.46 -4.62 4.59
N PHE A 102 -2.30 -4.38 3.59
CA PHE A 102 -2.84 -5.46 2.75
C PHE A 102 -1.75 -6.29 2.07
N PHE A 103 -0.69 -5.64 1.57
CA PHE A 103 0.46 -6.35 1.03
C PHE A 103 1.14 -7.24 2.08
N CYS A 104 1.37 -6.72 3.29
CA CYS A 104 1.97 -7.47 4.39
C CYS A 104 1.08 -8.66 4.84
N GLU A 105 -0.24 -8.50 4.85
CA GLU A 105 -1.21 -9.60 5.09
C GLU A 105 -1.11 -10.68 4.02
N THR A 106 -1.03 -10.27 2.75
CA THR A 106 -0.92 -11.21 1.63
C THR A 106 0.40 -11.97 1.66
N ALA A 107 1.51 -11.27 1.91
CA ALA A 107 2.84 -11.86 1.99
C ALA A 107 2.97 -12.84 3.17
N SER A 108 2.48 -12.46 4.35
CA SER A 108 2.49 -13.35 5.52
C SER A 108 1.59 -14.57 5.34
N ALA A 109 0.43 -14.42 4.70
CA ALA A 109 -0.42 -15.57 4.35
C ALA A 109 0.29 -16.51 3.38
N TYR A 110 0.90 -15.98 2.33
CA TYR A 110 1.65 -16.77 1.37
C TYR A 110 2.80 -17.56 2.02
N ILE A 111 3.61 -16.91 2.86
CA ILE A 111 4.72 -17.58 3.57
C ILE A 111 4.19 -18.66 4.52
N HIS A 112 3.08 -18.39 5.21
CA HIS A 112 2.46 -19.39 6.08
C HIS A 112 2.08 -20.67 5.33
N ASP A 113 1.52 -20.51 4.13
CA ASP A 113 1.00 -21.62 3.32
C ASP A 113 2.13 -22.37 2.59
N GLU A 114 3.10 -21.65 2.02
CA GLU A 114 4.17 -22.22 1.19
C GLU A 114 5.47 -22.51 1.96
N GLY A 115 5.63 -21.93 3.16
CA GLY A 115 6.79 -22.08 4.03
C GLY A 115 8.04 -21.30 3.61
N ASP A 116 8.05 -20.69 2.43
CA ASP A 116 9.18 -19.94 1.88
C ASP A 116 8.73 -18.82 0.95
N ILE A 117 9.63 -17.87 0.69
CA ILE A 117 9.46 -16.78 -0.26
C ILE A 117 10.81 -16.41 -0.87
N PHE A 118 10.81 -15.81 -2.06
CA PHE A 118 12.05 -15.26 -2.62
C PHE A 118 12.60 -14.16 -1.71
N GLU A 119 13.89 -14.25 -1.38
CA GLU A 119 14.61 -13.35 -0.47
C GLU A 119 14.31 -11.88 -0.76
N ASN A 120 14.38 -11.45 -2.03
CA ASN A 120 14.11 -10.07 -2.43
C ASN A 120 12.66 -9.59 -2.16
N MET A 121 11.69 -10.50 -2.14
CA MET A 121 10.32 -10.20 -1.76
C MET A 121 10.16 -10.26 -0.24
N GLY A 122 10.88 -11.16 0.44
CA GLY A 122 10.99 -11.21 1.90
C GLY A 122 11.54 -9.91 2.49
N ASP A 123 12.69 -9.44 1.98
CA ASP A 123 13.29 -8.15 2.34
C ASP A 123 12.32 -7.00 2.11
N PHE A 124 11.65 -7.00 0.95
CA PHE A 124 10.69 -5.95 0.64
C PHE A 124 9.46 -5.99 1.56
N PHE A 125 9.05 -7.17 2.01
CA PHE A 125 7.98 -7.37 2.98
C PHE A 125 8.37 -6.81 4.35
N THR A 126 9.52 -7.20 4.90
CA THR A 126 10.00 -6.72 6.22
C THR A 126 10.27 -5.21 6.20
N ASP A 127 10.91 -4.67 5.15
CA ASP A 127 11.11 -3.23 4.95
C ASP A 127 9.77 -2.46 4.92
N THR A 128 8.77 -3.02 4.24
CA THR A 128 7.45 -2.39 4.16
C THR A 128 6.77 -2.40 5.52
N PHE A 129 6.87 -3.50 6.27
CA PHE A 129 6.31 -3.61 7.61
C PHE A 129 6.97 -2.62 8.58
N GLU A 130 8.30 -2.55 8.62
CA GLU A 130 9.05 -1.56 9.40
C GLU A 130 8.62 -0.13 9.04
N LYS A 131 8.42 0.16 7.75
CA LYS A 131 7.92 1.46 7.30
C LYS A 131 6.51 1.77 7.81
N ILE A 132 5.61 0.79 7.88
CA ILE A 132 4.27 0.95 8.48
C ILE A 132 4.42 1.38 9.94
N ILE A 133 5.27 0.69 10.70
CA ILE A 133 5.51 1.02 12.11
C ILE A 133 6.04 2.44 12.27
N ARG A 134 7.06 2.82 11.47
CA ARG A 134 7.62 4.18 11.46
C ARG A 134 6.59 5.25 11.12
N LEU A 135 5.63 4.95 10.24
CA LEU A 135 4.54 5.88 9.92
C LEU A 135 3.58 6.06 11.09
N LEU A 136 3.18 4.96 11.74
CA LEU A 136 2.29 4.98 12.91
C LEU A 136 2.94 5.68 14.11
N ASN A 137 4.23 5.48 14.34
CA ASN A 137 4.98 6.13 15.42
C ASN A 137 5.08 7.65 15.26
N LYS A 138 5.01 8.18 14.02
CA LYS A 138 5.00 9.63 13.76
C LYS A 138 3.68 10.31 14.13
N GLU A 139 2.61 9.55 14.34
CA GLU A 139 1.30 10.12 14.63
C GLU A 139 1.20 10.59 16.07
N LYS A 140 0.37 11.62 16.32
CA LYS A 140 0.22 12.20 17.65
C LYS A 140 -0.75 11.42 18.55
N SER A 141 -1.64 10.63 17.95
CA SER A 141 -2.70 9.87 18.61
C SER A 141 -2.59 8.39 18.25
N PRO A 142 -2.99 7.45 19.14
CA PRO A 142 -3.03 6.02 18.82
C PRO A 142 -4.21 5.64 17.91
N ASP A 143 -5.16 6.54 17.60
CA ASP A 143 -6.40 6.19 16.88
C ASP A 143 -6.17 5.36 15.61
N ARG A 144 -5.17 5.75 14.80
CA ARG A 144 -4.86 5.01 13.58
C ARG A 144 -4.17 3.69 13.85
N PHE A 145 -3.29 3.63 14.84
CA PHE A 145 -2.71 2.37 15.29
C PHE A 145 -3.81 1.42 15.76
N ASN A 146 -4.72 1.87 16.62
CA ASN A 146 -5.84 1.08 17.13
C ASN A 146 -6.70 0.52 16.00
N SER A 147 -6.92 1.29 14.91
CA SER A 147 -7.67 0.82 13.74
C SER A 147 -7.00 -0.32 12.98
N PHE A 148 -5.69 -0.51 13.14
CA PHE A 148 -4.90 -1.53 12.45
C PHE A 148 -4.26 -2.57 13.37
N GLN A 149 -4.30 -2.38 14.68
CA GLN A 149 -3.56 -3.19 15.66
C GLN A 149 -3.78 -4.70 15.44
N THR A 150 -5.03 -5.15 15.40
CA THR A 150 -5.36 -6.57 15.23
C THR A 150 -4.77 -7.15 13.94
N ARG A 151 -4.77 -6.37 12.85
CA ARG A 151 -4.20 -6.81 11.56
C ARG A 151 -2.69 -6.91 11.63
N LEU A 152 -2.02 -5.92 12.23
CA LEU A 152 -0.58 -5.93 12.42
C LEU A 152 -0.14 -7.10 13.32
N GLU A 153 -0.83 -7.34 14.43
CA GLU A 153 -0.56 -8.49 15.28
C GLU A 153 -0.76 -9.81 14.54
N THR A 154 -1.80 -9.91 13.72
CA THR A 154 -2.08 -11.12 12.92
C THR A 154 -0.94 -11.41 11.94
N ILE A 155 -0.36 -10.38 11.32
CA ILE A 155 0.79 -10.51 10.42
C ILE A 155 2.01 -11.05 11.19
N VAL A 156 2.31 -10.48 12.36
CA VAL A 156 3.49 -10.83 13.17
C VAL A 156 3.36 -12.21 13.80
N LYS A 157 2.16 -12.54 14.29
CA LYS A 157 1.85 -13.82 14.95
C LYS A 157 1.55 -14.95 13.97
N LYS A 158 1.59 -14.69 12.66
CA LYS A 158 1.28 -15.69 11.65
C LYS A 158 2.29 -16.85 11.77
N PRO A 159 1.83 -18.10 12.01
CA PRO A 159 2.75 -19.22 12.20
C PRO A 159 3.46 -19.59 10.90
N ASN A 160 4.55 -20.35 10.99
CA ASN A 160 5.36 -20.82 9.85
C ASN A 160 6.03 -19.72 9.01
N CYS A 161 6.16 -18.50 9.54
CA CYS A 161 6.84 -17.39 8.88
C CYS A 161 8.34 -17.27 9.23
N HIS A 162 9.02 -18.39 9.53
CA HIS A 162 10.39 -18.40 10.04
C HIS A 162 11.48 -18.33 8.96
N CYS A 163 11.12 -18.42 7.67
CA CYS A 163 12.10 -18.33 6.59
C CYS A 163 12.84 -16.99 6.63
N TRP A 164 14.14 -17.00 6.32
CA TRP A 164 14.99 -15.80 6.20
C TRP A 164 15.00 -14.87 7.43
N GLY A 165 14.64 -15.34 8.63
CA GLY A 165 14.53 -14.48 9.82
C GLY A 165 13.41 -13.44 9.72
N ILE A 166 12.41 -13.67 8.86
CA ILE A 166 11.28 -12.76 8.65
C ILE A 166 10.51 -12.56 9.95
N GLN A 167 10.15 -13.64 10.65
CA GLN A 167 9.39 -13.53 11.90
C GLN A 167 10.10 -12.69 12.96
N ASP A 168 11.42 -12.87 13.15
CA ASP A 168 12.21 -12.05 14.07
C ASP A 168 12.20 -10.57 13.67
N SER A 169 12.33 -10.29 12.37
CA SER A 169 12.29 -8.94 11.82
C SER A 169 10.93 -8.26 12.04
N LEU A 170 9.83 -9.02 11.88
CA LEU A 170 8.47 -8.55 12.11
C LEU A 170 8.21 -8.28 13.59
N ILE A 171 8.62 -9.19 14.48
CA ILE A 171 8.50 -9.03 15.94
C ILE A 171 9.28 -7.79 16.38
N GLY A 172 10.55 -7.69 16.00
CA GLY A 172 11.40 -6.55 16.36
C GLY A 172 10.83 -5.22 15.88
N SER A 173 10.32 -5.17 14.64
CA SER A 173 9.63 -3.96 14.15
C SER A 173 8.37 -3.66 14.96
N TYR A 174 7.55 -4.67 15.28
CA TYR A 174 6.28 -4.47 15.98
C TYR A 174 6.48 -3.95 17.42
N THR A 175 7.49 -4.45 18.13
CA THR A 175 7.79 -4.01 19.50
C THR A 175 8.34 -2.58 19.57
N GLU A 176 8.81 -2.01 18.45
CA GLU A 176 9.14 -0.57 18.36
C GLU A 176 7.91 0.35 18.33
N LEU A 177 6.69 -0.18 18.19
CA LEU A 177 5.49 0.64 18.28
C LEU A 177 5.37 1.26 19.67
N LYS A 178 5.35 2.59 19.74
CA LYS A 178 5.26 3.34 21.00
C LYS A 178 3.95 3.14 21.79
N TRP A 179 2.99 2.47 21.17
CA TRP A 179 1.67 2.17 21.72
C TRP A 179 1.53 0.73 22.21
N VAL A 180 2.57 -0.08 22.00
CA VAL A 180 2.63 -1.50 22.38
C VAL A 180 3.51 -1.63 23.62
N ASP A 181 3.05 -2.42 24.59
CA ASP A 181 3.90 -2.89 25.69
C ASP A 181 4.68 -4.12 25.21
N GLU A 182 6.00 -3.97 25.07
CA GLU A 182 6.88 -5.02 24.56
C GLU A 182 6.82 -6.29 25.42
N ASP A 183 6.83 -6.16 26.75
CA ASP A 183 6.82 -7.30 27.66
C ASP A 183 5.50 -8.06 27.58
N GLU A 184 4.37 -7.36 27.49
CA GLU A 184 3.05 -7.96 27.31
C GLU A 184 2.95 -8.67 25.95
N PHE A 185 3.42 -8.02 24.88
CA PHE A 185 3.38 -8.60 23.55
C PHE A 185 4.24 -9.85 23.44
N VAL A 186 5.49 -9.82 23.89
CA VAL A 186 6.42 -10.97 23.86
C VAL A 186 5.87 -12.13 24.67
N LYS A 187 5.24 -11.88 25.83
CA LYS A 187 4.54 -12.93 26.58
C LYS A 187 3.41 -13.58 25.78
N SER A 188 2.66 -12.79 25.00
CA SER A 188 1.55 -13.31 24.17
C SER A 188 2.00 -14.26 23.05
N LEU A 189 3.25 -14.14 22.58
CA LEU A 189 3.82 -15.04 21.58
C LEU A 189 4.03 -16.46 22.14
N ASN A 190 4.50 -16.57 23.39
CA ASN A 190 4.81 -17.84 24.05
C ASN A 190 3.57 -18.64 24.49
N VAL A 191 2.38 -18.03 24.47
CA VAL A 191 1.11 -18.69 24.83
C VAL A 191 0.42 -19.29 23.58
N SER A 192 0.85 -18.89 22.38
CA SER A 192 0.22 -19.24 21.10
C SER A 192 0.95 -20.38 20.34
N SER A 193 2.05 -20.88 20.89
CA SER A 193 2.88 -21.99 20.39
C SER A 193 2.59 -23.29 21.13
#